data_AF-A0A2T2NMA4-F1
#
_entry.id   AF-A0A2T2NMA4-F1
#
_cell.length_a   1.000
_cell.length_b   1.000
_cell.length_c   1.000
_cell.angle_alpha   90.00
_cell.angle_beta   90.00
_cell.angle_gamma   90.00
#
_symmetry.space_group_name_H-M   'P 1'
#
loop_
_entity.id
_entity.type
_entity.pdbx_description
1 polymer ?
#
loop_
_entity_poly.entity_id
_entity_poly.type
_entity_poly.pdbx_seq_one_letter_code
_entity_poly.pdbx_strand_id
1 'polypeptide(L)' 'ITIDFITRLLTFYNLVSKVFYNTILVVINRFIKYAEIILFKNNYIILKLAQIILDRVVRYYKLF' A
#
# COMPACT_ATOMS: atom_id res chain seq x y z
N ILE A 1 0.25 11.28 10.86
CA ILE A 1 0.25 9.98 10.14
C ILE A 1 1.70 9.56 10.04
N THR A 2 2.04 8.33 10.42
CA THR A 2 3.40 7.82 10.27
C THR A 2 3.33 6.73 9.21
N ILE A 3 3.73 7.03 7.98
CA ILE A 3 3.73 6.07 6.89
C ILE A 3 5.05 5.31 6.99
N ASP A 4 5.02 4.08 7.49
CA ASP A 4 6.22 3.26 7.65
C ASP A 4 6.33 2.20 6.55
N PHE A 5 7.37 2.40 5.73
CA PHE A 5 8.12 1.47 4.87
C PHE A 5 7.38 0.58 3.85
N ILE A 6 7.85 0.71 2.60
CA ILE A 6 7.70 -0.29 1.54
C ILE A 6 8.67 -1.42 1.86
N THR A 7 8.17 -2.62 2.12
CA THR A 7 9.01 -3.81 2.31
C THR A 7 8.91 -4.71 1.08
N ARG A 8 10.07 -5.18 0.61
CA ARG A 8 10.12 -6.14 -0.50
C ARG A 8 9.67 -7.50 0.06
N LEU A 9 8.65 -8.09 -0.57
CA LEU A 9 8.03 -9.33 -0.12
C LEU A 9 8.66 -10.53 -0.84
N LEU A 10 8.69 -11.69 -0.18
CA LEU A 10 8.74 -12.98 -0.87
C LEU A 10 7.50 -13.11 -1.77
N THR A 11 7.70 -13.44 -3.04
CA THR A 11 6.65 -13.47 -4.08
C THR A 11 5.35 -14.12 -3.57
N PHE A 12 4.27 -13.34 -3.49
CA PHE A 12 2.94 -13.79 -3.11
C PHE A 12 2.09 -13.98 -4.36
N TYR A 13 1.58 -15.20 -4.56
CA TYR A 13 0.65 -15.49 -5.64
C TYR A 13 -0.79 -15.45 -5.13
N ASN A 14 -1.55 -14.48 -5.62
CA ASN A 14 -2.98 -14.43 -5.33
C ASN A 14 -3.73 -15.37 -6.28
N LEU A 15 -4.30 -16.44 -5.73
CA LEU A 15 -5.01 -17.48 -6.49
C LEU A 15 -6.29 -16.97 -7.19
N VAL A 16 -6.96 -15.97 -6.60
CA VAL A 16 -8.22 -15.42 -7.14
C VAL A 16 -7.96 -14.51 -8.33
N SER A 17 -6.98 -13.61 -8.19
CA SER A 17 -6.63 -12.68 -9.27
C SER A 17 -5.62 -13.25 -10.27
N LYS A 18 -4.99 -14.40 -9.97
CA LYS A 18 -3.87 -14.99 -10.73
C LYS A 18 -2.71 -14.00 -10.92
N VAL A 19 -2.49 -13.11 -9.94
CA VAL A 19 -1.45 -12.07 -9.97
C VAL A 19 -0.36 -12.38 -8.95
N PHE A 20 0.89 -12.22 -9.38
CA PHE A 20 2.07 -12.24 -8.51
C PHE A 20 2.38 -10.83 -7.99
N TYR A 21 2.50 -10.73 -6.68
CA TYR A 21 2.93 -9.54 -5.95
C TYR A 21 4.29 -9.82 -5.31
N ASN A 22 5.16 -8.83 -5.27
CA ASN A 22 6.52 -8.96 -4.70
C ASN A 22 6.94 -7.73 -3.88
N THR A 23 6.00 -6.83 -3.64
CA THR A 23 6.19 -5.67 -2.80
C THR A 23 4.96 -5.49 -1.94
N ILE A 24 5.14 -5.13 -0.67
CA ILE A 24 4.05 -4.71 0.21
C ILE A 24 4.29 -3.28 0.66
N LEU A 25 3.23 -2.48 0.65
CA LEU A 25 3.17 -1.25 1.42
C LEU A 25 2.31 -1.49 2.66
N VAL A 26 2.85 -1.13 3.82
CA VAL A 26 2.09 -1.11 5.07
C VAL A 26 1.81 0.35 5.41
N VAL A 27 0.53 0.69 5.60
CA VAL A 27 0.10 2.03 6.03
C VAL A 27 -0.36 1.91 7.47
N ILE A 28 0.38 2.55 8.40
CA ILE A 28 0.06 2.50 9.84
C ILE A 28 -0.44 3.87 10.29
N ASN A 29 -1.68 3.94 10.76
CA ASN A 29 -2.18 5.10 11.46
C ASN A 29 -2.10 4.87 12.98
N ARG A 30 -1.04 5.41 13.60
CA ARG A 30 -0.80 5.33 15.04
C ARG A 30 -1.93 5.92 15.90
N PHE A 31 -2.71 6.87 15.39
CA PHE A 31 -3.73 7.56 16.17
C PHE A 31 -4.99 6.71 16.37
N ILE A 32 -5.40 6.00 15.32
CA ILE A 32 -6.56 5.10 15.37
C ILE A 32 -6.15 3.62 15.53
N LYS A 33 -4.84 3.35 15.74
CA LYS A 33 -4.25 2.01 15.81
C LYS A 33 -4.66 1.10 14.64
N TYR A 34 -4.68 1.66 13.43
CA TYR A 34 -5.07 0.95 12.21
C TYR A 34 -3.84 0.65 11.35
N ALA A 35 -3.78 -0.56 10.78
CA ALA A 35 -2.77 -0.96 9.81
C ALA A 35 -3.44 -1.49 8.55
N GLU A 36 -3.00 -1.02 7.39
CA GLU A 36 -3.50 -1.45 6.08
C GLU A 36 -2.35 -2.01 5.24
N ILE A 37 -2.58 -3.13 4.57
CA ILE A 37 -1.59 -3.82 3.75
C ILE A 37 -2.00 -3.72 2.29
N ILE A 38 -1.11 -3.21 1.44
CA ILE A 38 -1.30 -3.16 -0.01
C ILE A 38 -0.27 -4.04 -0.69
N LEU A 39 -0.75 -4.95 -1.51
CA LEU A 39 0.09 -5.79 -2.36
C LEU A 39 0.38 -5.07 -3.68
N PHE A 40 1.65 -5.02 -4.07
CA PHE A 40 2.13 -4.43 -5.31
C PHE A 40 3.02 -5.39 -6.10
N LYS A 41 3.04 -5.20 -7.42
CA LYS A 41 4.00 -5.81 -8.34
C LYS A 41 5.17 -4.85 -8.53
N ASN A 42 6.41 -5.31 -8.62
CA ASN A 42 7.68 -4.54 -8.64
C ASN A 42 7.82 -3.55 -9.80
N ASN A 43 6.79 -3.33 -10.60
CA ASN A 43 6.81 -2.46 -11.77
C ASN A 43 6.05 -1.14 -11.55
N TYR A 44 5.79 -0.73 -10.31
CA TYR A 44 5.20 0.58 -10.06
C TYR A 44 6.28 1.66 -10.12
N ILE A 45 6.10 2.61 -11.04
CA ILE A 45 6.83 3.87 -11.03
C ILE A 45 6.49 4.57 -9.71
N ILE A 46 7.50 5.08 -9.01
CA ILE A 46 7.38 5.77 -7.70
C ILE A 46 6.22 6.79 -7.69
N LEU A 47 6.01 7.48 -8.80
CA LEU A 47 4.94 8.46 -9.01
C LEU A 47 3.53 7.86 -8.89
N LYS A 48 3.32 6.67 -9.45
CA LYS A 48 2.04 5.94 -9.36
C LYS A 48 1.79 5.43 -7.94
N LEU A 49 2.85 5.03 -7.25
CA LEU A 49 2.76 4.67 -5.83
C LEU A 49 2.36 5.89 -4.99
N ALA A 50 3.00 7.04 -5.20
CA ALA A 50 2.69 8.29 -4.51
C ALA A 50 1.24 8.77 -4.75
N GLN A 51 0.67 8.50 -5.92
CA GLN A 51 -0.75 8.77 -6.19
C GLN A 51 -1.68 7.84 -5.40
N ILE A 52 -1.37 6.54 -5.31
CA ILE A 52 -2.18 5.56 -4.56
C ILE A 52 -2.14 5.85 -3.05
N ILE A 53 -0.92 6.00 -2.52
CA ILE A 53 -0.51 7.07 -1.61
C ILE A 53 -1.59 8.07 -1.16
N LEU A 54 -1.57 9.16 -1.91
CA LEU A 54 -2.38 10.35 -1.73
C LEU A 54 -3.88 10.06 -1.76
N ASP A 55 -4.36 9.26 -2.71
CA ASP A 55 -5.79 8.92 -2.84
C ASP A 55 -6.32 8.22 -1.58
N ARG A 56 -5.55 7.28 -1.03
CA ARG A 56 -5.90 6.62 0.23
C ARG A 56 -5.94 7.59 1.39
N VAL A 57 -4.94 8.45 1.54
CA VAL A 57 -4.92 9.45 2.60
C VAL A 57 -6.15 10.37 2.46
N VAL A 58 -6.41 10.91 1.27
CA VAL A 58 -7.58 11.77 1.02
C VAL A 58 -8.89 11.06 1.37
N ARG A 59 -9.07 9.80 0.93
CA ARG A 59 -10.28 9.01 1.21
C ARG A 59 -10.45 8.69 2.69
N TYR A 60 -9.39 8.28 3.39
CA TYR A 60 -9.48 7.90 4.81
C TYR A 60 -9.74 9.10 5.72
N TYR A 61 -9.18 10.26 5.41
CA TYR A 61 -9.37 11.45 6.22
C TYR A 61 -10.56 12.30 5.78
N LYS A 62 -11.33 11.88 4.77
CA LYS A 62 -12.43 12.66 4.17
C LYS A 62 -12.00 14.11 3.97
N LEU A 63 -10.85 14.31 3.34
CA LEU A 63 -10.37 15.67 3.05
C LEU A 63 -11.24 16.40 2.01
N PHE A 64 -12.31 15.75 1.52
CA PHE A 64 -13.45 16.30 0.80
C PHE A 64 -14.72 15.54 1.20
#